data_AF-A0A448KLI7-F1
#
_entry.id   AF-A0A448KLI7-F1
#
_cell.length_a   1.000
_cell.length_b   1.000
_cell.length_c   1.000
_cell.angle_alpha   90.00
_cell.angle_beta   90.00
_cell.angle_gamma   90.00
#
_symmetry.space_group_name_H-M   'P 1'
#
loop_
_entity.id
_entity.type
_entity.pdbx_description
1 polymer ?
#
loop_
_entity_poly.entity_id
_entity_poly.type
_entity_poly.pdbx_seq_one_letter_code
_entity_poly.pdbx_strand_id
1 'polypeptide(L)' 'MEFLELLLVLIALVLILAKPEKEKLAFGLVMVSWAIMIFYYVGHKSSAFLTIMNL' A
#
# COMPACT_ATOMS: atom_id res chain seq x y z
N MET A 1 -8.60 1.51 -0.92
CA MET A 1 -9.15 0.51 -1.85
C MET A 1 -8.18 -0.67 -1.88
N GLU A 2 -8.50 -1.76 -1.18
CA GLU A 2 -7.62 -2.93 -1.02
C GLU A 2 -7.17 -3.54 -2.36
N PHE A 3 -7.97 -3.36 -3.42
CA PHE A 3 -7.66 -3.84 -4.77
C PHE A 3 -6.42 -3.20 -5.42
N LEU A 4 -6.22 -1.88 -5.29
CA LEU A 4 -5.06 -1.19 -5.89
C LEU A 4 -3.76 -1.69 -5.28
N GLU A 5 -3.82 -1.99 -3.98
CA GLU A 5 -2.67 -2.45 -3.22
C GLU A 5 -2.25 -3.86 -3.62
N LEU A 6 -3.22 -4.76 -3.76
CA LEU A 6 -3.00 -6.09 -4.31
C LEU A 6 -2.42 -6.05 -5.72
N LEU A 7 -2.87 -5.11 -6.56
CA LEU A 7 -2.33 -4.92 -7.91
C LEU A 7 -0.86 -4.48 -7.89
N LEU A 8 -0.49 -3.54 -7.01
CA LEU A 8 0.91 -3.07 -6.87
C LEU A 8 1.84 -4.19 -6.39
N VAL A 9 1.39 -4.99 -5.42
CA VAL A 9 2.15 -6.15 -4.93
C VAL A 9 2.27 -7.22 -6.01
N LEU A 10 1.21 -7.46 -6.79
CA LEU A 10 1.25 -8.41 -7.91
C LEU A 10 2.24 -7.95 -8.99
N ILE A 11 2.24 -6.66 -9.34
CA ILE A 11 3.22 -6.09 -10.28
C ILE A 11 4.64 -6.24 -9.72
N ALA A 12 4.86 -5.98 -8.42
CA ALA A 12 6.16 -6.16 -7.80
C ALA A 12 6.62 -7.63 -7.84
N LEU A 13 5.71 -8.57 -7.60
CA LEU A 13 5.98 -10.01 -7.68
C LEU A 13 6.37 -10.43 -9.10
N VAL A 14 5.55 -10.05 -10.10
CA VAL A 14 5.83 -10.33 -11.51
C VAL A 14 7.16 -9.70 -11.94
N LEU A 15 7.49 -8.51 -11.43
CA LEU A 15 8.72 -7.80 -11.76
C LEU A 15 9.96 -8.49 -11.18
N ILE A 16 9.91 -9.00 -9.94
CA ILE A 16 10.98 -9.81 -9.35
C ILE A 16 11.14 -11.14 -10.10
N LEU A 17 10.05 -11.80 -10.47
CA LEU A 17 10.08 -13.08 -11.18
C LEU A 17 10.61 -12.94 -12.61
N ALA A 18 10.20 -11.90 -13.32
CA ALA A 18 10.60 -11.67 -14.71
C ALA A 18 11.98 -11.00 -14.85
N LYS A 19 12.32 -10.08 -13.94
CA LYS A 19 13.55 -9.28 -13.99
C LYS A 19 14.12 -9.05 -12.58
N PRO A 20 14.81 -10.05 -12.00
CA PRO A 20 15.39 -9.94 -10.65
C PRO A 20 16.41 -8.80 -10.54
N GLU A 21 17.07 -8.43 -11.63
CA GLU A 21 17.94 -7.25 -11.75
C GLU A 21 17.26 -5.92 -11.35
N LYS A 22 15.92 -5.87 -11.39
CA LYS A 22 15.11 -4.70 -10.99
C LYS A 22 14.53 -4.83 -9.58
N GLU A 23 15.13 -5.63 -8.70
CA GLU A 23 14.71 -5.83 -7.31
C GLU A 23 14.40 -4.52 -6.57
N LYS A 24 15.25 -3.49 -6.71
CA LYS A 24 15.03 -2.18 -6.05
C LYS A 24 13.69 -1.53 -6.43
N LEU A 25 13.24 -1.72 -7.67
CA LEU A 25 11.94 -1.19 -8.12
C LEU A 25 10.77 -2.01 -7.57
N ALA A 26 10.89 -3.34 -7.55
CA ALA A 26 9.89 -4.20 -6.93
C ALA A 26 9.77 -3.91 -5.43
N PHE A 27 10.89 -3.77 -4.74
CA PHE A 27 10.92 -3.37 -3.34
C PHE A 27 10.30 -1.98 -3.14
N GLY A 28 10.64 -1.01 -3.99
CA GLY A 28 10.01 0.31 -3.98
C GLY A 28 8.49 0.26 -4.14
N LEU A 29 7.98 -0.58 -5.05
CA LEU A 29 6.54 -0.81 -5.23
C LEU A 29 5.88 -1.37 -3.97
N VAL A 30 6.50 -2.33 -3.29
CA VAL A 30 6.01 -2.87 -2.03
C VAL A 30 6.03 -1.80 -0.93
N MET A 31 7.09 -0.99 -0.84
CA MET A 31 7.15 0.09 0.15
C MET A 31 6.05 1.15 -0.06
N VAL A 32 5.80 1.54 -1.32
CA VAL A 32 4.73 2.48 -1.66
C VAL A 32 3.35 1.90 -1.35
N SER A 33 3.14 0.61 -1.66
CA SER A 33 1.94 -0.14 -1.29
C SER A 33 1.64 -0.03 0.20
N TRP A 34 2.63 -0.37 1.04
CA TRP A 34 2.50 -0.29 2.49
C TRP A 34 2.26 1.13 3.00
N ALA A 35 2.92 2.14 2.43
CA ALA A 35 2.70 3.53 2.82
C ALA A 35 1.26 3.97 2.56
N ILE A 36 0.68 3.56 1.43
CA ILE A 36 -0.73 3.82 1.10
C ILE A 36 -1.64 3.12 2.11
N MET A 37 -1.36 1.86 2.48
CA MET A 37 -2.15 1.12 3.48
C MET A 37 -2.17 1.86 4.82
N ILE A 38 -1.00 2.27 5.31
CA ILE A 38 -0.86 2.98 6.58
C ILE A 38 -1.65 4.29 6.53
N PHE A 39 -1.50 5.06 5.45
CA PHE A 39 -2.21 6.32 5.29
C PHE A 39 -3.73 6.13 5.29
N TYR A 40 -4.25 5.15 4.54
CA TYR A 40 -5.68 4.83 4.54
C TYR A 40 -6.17 4.31 5.89
N TYR A 41 -5.41 3.43 6.53
CA TYR A 41 -5.77 2.89 7.84
C TYR A 41 -5.85 3.99 8.90
N VAL A 42 -4.83 4.85 8.97
CA VAL A 42 -4.78 5.97 9.91
C VAL A 42 -5.89 6.98 9.59
N GLY A 43 -6.07 7.35 8.32
CA GLY A 43 -7.12 8.28 7.91
C GLY A 43 -8.52 7.75 8.24
N HIS A 44 -8.80 6.49 7.96
CA HIS A 44 -10.09 5.87 8.24
C HIS A 44 -10.36 5.75 9.75
N LYS A 45 -9.35 5.33 10.54
CA LYS A 45 -9.46 5.26 12.00
C LYS A 45 -9.57 6.65 12.63
N SER A 46 -8.86 7.64 12.11
CA SER A 46 -8.93 9.03 12.58
C SER A 46 -10.31 9.62 12.31
N SER A 47 -10.88 9.41 11.12
CA SER A 47 -12.25 9.84 10.80
C SER A 47 -13.27 9.19 11.75
N ALA A 48 -13.17 7.88 11.99
CA ALA A 48 -14.03 7.20 12.94
C ALA A 48 -13.90 7.75 14.37
N PHE A 49 -12.67 8.09 14.78
CA PHE A 49 -12.40 8.66 16.10
C PHE A 49 -12.97 10.08 16.26
N LEU A 50 -12.83 10.93 15.24
CA LEU A 50 -13.42 12.28 15.22
C LEU A 50 -14.95 12.23 15.29
N THR A 51 -15.57 11.31 14.54
CA THR A 51 -17.02 11.08 14.61
C THR A 51 -17.48 10.66 16.01
N ILE A 52 -16.73 9.80 16.71
CA ILE A 52 -17.04 9.41 18.10
C ILE A 52 -16.93 10.62 19.05
N MET A 53 -15.98 11.51 18.81
CA MET A 53 -15.78 12.74 19.60
C MET A 53 -16.78 13.86 19.27
N ASN A 54 -17.70 13.65 18.33
CA ASN A 54 -18.66 14.65 17.85
C ASN A 54 -17.99 15.97 17.41
N LEU A 55 -16.81 15.85 16.79
CA LEU A 55 -16.06 16.90 16.10
C LEU A 55 -16.18 16.71 14.59
#